data_AF-A0A1Q9CN88-F1
#
_entry.id   AF-A0A1Q9CN88-F1
#
_cell.length_a   1.000
_cell.length_b   1.000
_cell.length_c   1.000
_cell.angle_alpha   90.00
_cell.angle_beta   90.00
_cell.angle_gamma   90.00
#
_symmetry.space_group_name_H-M   'P 1'
#
loop_
_entity.id
_entity.type
_entity.pdbx_description
1 polymer ?
#
loop_
_entity_poly.entity_id
_entity_poly.type
_entity_poly.pdbx_seq_one_letter_code
_entity_poly.pdbx_strand_id
1 'polypeptide(L)'
;MLRSKSPGLSALLPLLAVAGLSFLGSSWSFTMQTIGMLTGVSYVSGIDYYRGINERIAKLLPNGHIMAKNSDMVIVSVDCDEYVRLLTAKDSEGVQDYLANGVAKLHRAGVDFLVIASNTAHICVGLVRERFPDLPKQQQQQQQQQQQQQQQQQQQQEEQQQREQQREQQREQQREQQREQQREQEQEQEQEQEEEEEEEEEQEEEQQEEEEEEEQQEQEQVLHIADCTAAAARGAGPVGLLGTEPTMRDGSWLKERLALHGVEVVVPPAEEDRQRCYKIICDELSFDKFTDESRRFFAEMARKLHVEWGGSGGVILGCTEIELLLRPGDVPEVPLFRSAELHMDAAARVQAGQVSLESFMPSEKAAPA
;
A
#
# COMPACT_ATOMS: atom_id res chain seq x y z
N MET A 1 -52.69 -53.44 -11.54
CA MET A 1 -51.92 -54.36 -12.41
C MET A 1 -50.75 -54.94 -11.62
N LEU A 2 -50.27 -56.10 -12.05
CA LEU A 2 -49.02 -56.81 -11.72
C LEU A 2 -47.81 -55.90 -11.39
N ARG A 3 -46.74 -56.29 -10.65
CA ARG A 3 -46.42 -57.39 -9.70
C ARG A 3 -44.94 -57.19 -9.29
N SER A 4 -44.51 -57.64 -8.09
CA SER A 4 -43.07 -57.90 -7.73
C SER A 4 -42.14 -56.66 -7.62
N LYS A 5 -40.97 -56.66 -6.96
CA LYS A 5 -40.25 -57.62 -6.07
C LYS A 5 -39.10 -56.83 -5.38
N SER A 6 -38.80 -57.07 -4.11
CA SER A 6 -37.44 -56.87 -3.54
C SER A 6 -36.59 -58.11 -3.86
N PRO A 7 -35.24 -58.04 -3.99
CA PRO A 7 -34.34 -58.00 -2.82
C PRO A 7 -32.96 -57.31 -3.05
N GLY A 8 -32.10 -57.27 -2.02
CA GLY A 8 -30.67 -56.92 -2.16
C GLY A 8 -29.93 -56.61 -0.85
N LEU A 9 -29.54 -57.65 -0.08
CA LEU A 9 -28.62 -57.51 1.06
C LEU A 9 -27.14 -57.53 0.61
N SER A 10 -26.27 -56.85 1.38
CA SER A 10 -24.80 -57.03 1.57
C SER A 10 -24.08 -55.66 1.51
N ALA A 11 -23.22 -55.24 2.46
CA ALA A 11 -22.83 -55.77 3.77
C ALA A 11 -22.22 -54.68 4.69
N LEU A 12 -22.28 -54.94 6.00
CA LEU A 12 -21.32 -54.64 7.09
C LEU A 12 -20.54 -53.29 7.16
N LEU A 13 -20.70 -52.66 8.33
CA LEU A 13 -19.88 -51.63 9.03
C LEU A 13 -18.38 -52.04 9.22
N PRO A 14 -17.42 -51.15 9.65
CA PRO A 14 -17.61 -50.02 10.58
C PRO A 14 -16.79 -48.72 10.35
N LEU A 15 -16.82 -47.84 11.36
CA LEU A 15 -16.10 -46.57 11.55
C LEU A 15 -14.60 -46.61 11.16
N LEU A 16 -14.09 -45.45 10.73
CA LEU A 16 -12.85 -44.87 11.28
C LEU A 16 -12.87 -43.34 11.18
N ALA A 17 -12.14 -42.68 12.08
CA ALA A 17 -12.23 -41.23 12.30
C ALA A 17 -11.51 -40.40 11.24
N VAL A 18 -12.15 -39.33 10.76
CA VAL A 18 -11.43 -38.18 10.19
C VAL A 18 -11.03 -37.28 11.36
N ALA A 19 -9.81 -37.48 11.85
CA ALA A 19 -9.20 -36.61 12.84
C ALA A 19 -9.00 -35.20 12.26
N GLY A 20 -9.04 -34.19 13.13
CA GLY A 20 -9.00 -32.79 12.72
C GLY A 20 -7.70 -32.44 11.99
N LEU A 21 -7.85 -31.86 10.79
CA LEU A 21 -6.89 -30.90 10.27
C LEU A 21 -7.01 -29.64 11.13
N SER A 22 -6.27 -29.63 12.24
CA SER A 22 -6.00 -28.42 12.99
C SER A 22 -5.35 -27.42 12.05
N PHE A 23 -6.10 -26.41 11.63
CA PHE A 23 -5.53 -25.18 11.10
C PHE A 23 -4.55 -24.66 12.15
N LEU A 24 -3.25 -24.85 11.93
CA LEU A 24 -2.25 -24.08 12.66
C LEU A 24 -2.48 -22.63 12.26
N GLY A 25 -3.17 -21.91 13.12
CA GLY A 25 -3.39 -20.48 12.99
C GLY A 25 -2.04 -19.80 13.01
N SER A 26 -1.51 -19.51 11.82
CA SER A 26 -0.44 -18.56 11.60
C SER A 26 -0.99 -17.20 12.05
N SER A 27 -0.79 -16.89 13.33
CA SER A 27 -1.17 -15.64 13.96
C SER A 27 -0.23 -14.53 13.50
N TRP A 28 -0.33 -14.20 12.21
CA TRP A 28 0.18 -12.94 11.69
C TRP A 28 -0.56 -11.83 12.43
N SER A 29 0.13 -11.27 13.44
CA SER A 29 -0.32 -10.08 14.13
C SER A 29 -0.26 -8.93 13.14
N PHE A 30 -1.34 -8.71 12.40
CA PHE A 30 -1.45 -7.60 11.47
C PHE A 30 -1.35 -6.28 12.25
N THR A 31 -0.20 -5.63 12.13
CA THR A 31 0.02 -4.27 12.60
C THR A 31 -0.60 -3.33 11.56
N MET A 32 -1.51 -2.46 12.00
CA MET A 32 -2.19 -1.53 11.11
C MET A 32 -1.17 -0.51 10.56
N GLN A 33 -1.18 -0.27 9.25
CA GLN A 33 -0.33 0.74 8.64
C GLN A 33 -0.78 2.16 9.04
N THR A 34 0.17 3.08 9.15
CA THR A 34 -0.04 4.48 9.53
C THR A 34 -0.27 5.35 8.28
N ILE A 35 -1.44 5.96 8.16
CA ILE A 35 -1.74 6.86 7.02
C ILE A 35 -1.09 8.22 7.25
N GLY A 36 -0.32 8.72 6.29
CA GLY A 36 0.09 10.12 6.21
C GLY A 36 -0.88 10.92 5.36
N MET A 37 -1.77 11.69 5.97
CA MET A 37 -2.75 12.51 5.25
C MET A 37 -2.28 13.96 5.06
N LEU A 38 -2.11 14.38 3.81
CA LEU A 38 -1.95 15.80 3.45
C LEU A 38 -3.32 16.41 3.14
N THR A 39 -3.66 17.52 3.79
CA THR A 39 -4.94 18.21 3.63
C THR A 39 -4.80 19.73 3.83
N GLY A 40 -5.91 20.47 3.92
CA GLY A 40 -5.92 21.93 4.07
C GLY A 40 -6.09 22.68 2.75
N VAL A 41 -6.44 21.99 1.66
CA VAL A 41 -6.64 22.54 0.31
C VAL A 41 -7.95 22.02 -0.34
N SER A 42 -9.12 22.17 0.31
CA SER A 42 -9.40 22.96 1.53
C SER A 42 -9.32 22.13 2.84
N TYR A 43 -9.65 22.73 3.99
CA TYR A 43 -9.81 21.99 5.26
C TYR A 43 -11.08 21.13 5.28
N VAL A 44 -12.09 21.48 4.46
CA VAL A 44 -13.42 20.85 4.46
C VAL A 44 -13.30 19.39 4.01
N SER A 45 -12.50 19.13 2.97
CA SER A 45 -12.17 17.76 2.52
C SER A 45 -11.43 16.96 3.58
N GLY A 46 -10.52 17.59 4.36
CA GLY A 46 -9.78 16.93 5.43
C GLY A 46 -10.65 16.37 6.55
N ILE A 47 -11.73 17.08 6.90
CA ILE A 47 -12.72 16.60 7.88
C ILE A 47 -13.49 15.39 7.34
N ASP A 48 -13.87 15.42 6.05
CA ASP A 48 -14.58 14.33 5.40
C ASP A 48 -13.69 13.08 5.28
N TYR A 49 -12.44 13.24 4.84
CA TYR A 49 -11.44 12.16 4.79
C TYR A 49 -11.19 11.53 6.17
N TYR A 50 -10.97 12.34 7.20
CA TYR A 50 -10.78 11.83 8.56
C TYR A 50 -11.97 10.96 9.01
N ARG A 51 -13.20 11.45 8.82
CA ARG A 51 -14.41 10.72 9.19
C ARG A 51 -14.58 9.46 8.34
N GLY A 52 -14.54 9.60 7.02
CA GLY A 52 -14.87 8.53 6.09
C GLY A 52 -13.88 7.37 6.10
N ILE A 53 -12.59 7.61 6.39
CA ILE A 53 -11.60 6.53 6.63
C ILE A 53 -11.88 5.83 7.96
N ASN A 54 -12.10 6.57 9.06
CA ASN A 54 -12.41 5.96 10.36
C ASN A 54 -13.70 5.13 10.33
N GLU A 55 -14.76 5.62 9.69
CA GLU A 55 -16.02 4.88 9.50
C GLU A 55 -15.88 3.62 8.64
N ARG A 56 -14.85 3.53 7.80
CA ARG A 56 -14.51 2.33 7.02
C ARG A 56 -13.67 1.36 7.84
N ILE A 57 -12.61 1.82 8.50
CA ILE A 57 -11.79 0.99 9.39
C ILE A 57 -12.65 0.32 10.49
N ALA A 58 -13.60 1.06 11.06
CA ALA A 58 -14.56 0.53 12.03
C ALA A 58 -15.50 -0.58 11.49
N LYS A 59 -15.61 -0.74 10.17
CA LYS A 59 -16.38 -1.81 9.50
C LYS A 59 -15.47 -2.94 8.98
N LEU A 60 -14.23 -2.61 8.58
CA LEU A 60 -13.28 -3.55 7.98
C LEU A 60 -12.52 -4.37 9.03
N LEU A 61 -12.22 -3.77 10.18
CA LEU A 61 -11.48 -4.42 11.27
C LEU A 61 -12.42 -4.82 12.42
N PRO A 62 -12.15 -5.94 13.10
CA PRO A 62 -12.87 -6.26 14.34
C PRO A 62 -12.61 -5.19 15.40
N ASN A 63 -13.56 -5.05 16.33
CA ASN A 63 -13.39 -4.21 17.50
C ASN A 63 -12.07 -4.54 18.23
N GLY A 64 -11.51 -3.53 18.89
CA GLY A 64 -10.43 -3.74 19.86
C GLY A 64 -10.98 -4.36 21.15
N HIS A 65 -10.56 -3.83 22.31
CA HIS A 65 -11.03 -4.36 23.59
C HIS A 65 -12.52 -4.08 23.87
N ILE A 66 -13.04 -2.93 23.42
CA ILE A 66 -14.41 -2.47 23.73
C ILE A 66 -15.04 -1.71 22.55
N MET A 67 -14.29 -0.78 21.96
CA MET A 67 -14.75 0.05 20.83
C MET A 67 -14.24 -0.51 19.48
N ALA A 68 -14.84 -0.05 18.39
CA ALA A 68 -14.28 -0.20 17.04
C ALA A 68 -12.86 0.42 16.98
N LYS A 69 -12.01 -0.10 16.10
CA LYS A 69 -10.69 0.50 15.87
C LYS A 69 -10.84 1.82 15.11
N ASN A 70 -10.09 2.82 15.54
CA ASN A 70 -9.81 4.00 14.74
C ASN A 70 -8.72 3.68 13.72
N SER A 71 -8.65 4.49 12.67
CA SER A 71 -7.52 4.55 11.75
C SER A 71 -6.29 5.13 12.47
N ASP A 72 -5.12 4.51 12.30
CA ASP A 72 -3.85 5.11 12.71
C ASP A 72 -3.39 6.10 11.63
N MET A 73 -3.24 7.38 11.98
CA MET A 73 -2.91 8.41 10.99
C MET A 73 -2.24 9.65 11.57
N VAL A 74 -1.34 10.21 10.76
CA VAL A 74 -0.74 11.53 10.96
C VAL A 74 -1.35 12.49 9.93
N ILE A 75 -1.89 13.62 10.39
CA ILE A 75 -2.53 14.60 9.51
C ILE A 75 -1.68 15.87 9.46
N VAL A 76 -1.39 16.35 8.26
CA VAL A 76 -0.78 17.65 8.01
C VAL A 76 -1.75 18.49 7.20
N SER A 77 -2.37 19.47 7.86
CA SER A 77 -3.07 20.56 7.18
C SER A 77 -2.06 21.63 6.77
N VAL A 78 -2.06 22.01 5.51
CA VAL A 78 -1.40 23.24 5.02
C VAL A 78 -2.38 24.42 5.05
N ASP A 79 -1.88 25.64 4.85
CA ASP A 79 -2.72 26.81 4.62
C ASP A 79 -3.26 26.81 3.17
N CYS A 80 -4.57 26.98 3.03
CA CYS A 80 -5.26 27.01 1.74
C CYS A 80 -5.00 28.31 0.97
N ASP A 81 -4.86 29.43 1.67
CA ASP A 81 -4.70 30.75 1.03
C ASP A 81 -3.37 30.83 0.28
N GLU A 82 -2.29 30.37 0.91
CA GLU A 82 -0.97 30.30 0.29
C GLU A 82 -0.95 29.36 -0.94
N TYR A 83 -1.63 28.22 -0.86
CA TYR A 83 -1.80 27.31 -2.01
C TYR A 83 -2.56 27.97 -3.17
N VAL A 84 -3.68 28.64 -2.88
CA VAL A 84 -4.50 29.33 -3.89
C VAL A 84 -3.76 30.54 -4.47
N ARG A 85 -2.96 31.24 -3.66
CA ARG A 85 -2.07 32.34 -4.10
C ARG A 85 -1.07 31.86 -5.15
N LEU A 86 -0.40 30.73 -4.87
CA LEU A 86 0.58 30.12 -5.79
C LEU A 86 -0.09 29.61 -7.08
N LEU A 87 -1.24 28.92 -6.97
CA LEU A 87 -2.05 28.51 -8.14
C LEU A 87 -2.47 29.69 -9.01
N THR A 88 -2.95 30.77 -8.40
CA THR A 88 -3.43 31.98 -9.09
C THR A 88 -2.28 32.74 -9.76
N ALA A 89 -1.10 32.73 -9.14
CA ALA A 89 0.15 33.22 -9.74
C ALA A 89 0.67 32.31 -10.88
N LYS A 90 0.08 31.13 -11.09
CA LYS A 90 0.54 30.07 -12.01
C LYS A 90 1.94 29.56 -11.70
N ASP A 91 2.35 29.65 -10.43
CA ASP A 91 3.65 29.20 -9.93
C ASP A 91 3.65 27.69 -9.70
N SER A 92 3.80 26.92 -10.78
CA SER A 92 3.70 25.45 -10.73
C SER A 92 4.84 24.80 -9.93
N GLU A 93 5.99 25.46 -9.79
CA GLU A 93 7.11 24.98 -8.98
C GLU A 93 6.82 25.25 -7.50
N GLY A 94 6.48 26.50 -7.15
CA GLY A 94 6.11 26.89 -5.79
C GLY A 94 4.92 26.11 -5.22
N VAL A 95 3.91 25.77 -6.03
CA VAL A 95 2.80 24.90 -5.59
C VAL A 95 3.29 23.49 -5.21
N GLN A 96 4.14 22.87 -6.04
CA GLN A 96 4.66 21.53 -5.76
C GLN A 96 5.57 21.55 -4.53
N ASP A 97 6.45 22.55 -4.42
CA ASP A 97 7.30 22.78 -3.26
C ASP A 97 6.51 22.93 -1.96
N TYR A 98 5.46 23.76 -1.98
CA TYR A 98 4.62 24.02 -0.83
C TYR A 98 3.94 22.75 -0.31
N LEU A 99 3.38 21.94 -1.21
CA LEU A 99 2.76 20.66 -0.87
C LEU A 99 3.80 19.62 -0.42
N ALA A 100 4.95 19.52 -1.10
CA ALA A 100 6.06 18.63 -0.71
C ALA A 100 6.65 18.98 0.67
N ASN A 101 6.68 20.27 1.05
CA ASN A 101 7.04 20.71 2.40
C ASN A 101 6.00 20.28 3.46
N GLY A 102 4.74 20.11 3.08
CA GLY A 102 3.72 19.43 3.87
C GLY A 102 4.04 17.94 4.04
N VAL A 103 4.33 17.24 2.94
CA VAL A 103 4.71 15.81 2.94
C VAL A 103 5.98 15.55 3.76
N ALA A 104 6.96 16.46 3.73
CA ALA A 104 8.17 16.36 4.54
C ALA A 104 7.88 16.23 6.06
N LYS A 105 6.75 16.78 6.53
CA LYS A 105 6.31 16.63 7.94
C LYS A 105 5.74 15.23 8.20
N LEU A 106 5.01 14.66 7.24
CA LEU A 106 4.48 13.28 7.28
C LEU A 106 5.62 12.25 7.23
N HIS A 107 6.57 12.42 6.31
CA HIS A 107 7.79 11.59 6.20
C HIS A 107 8.58 11.54 7.51
N ARG A 108 8.80 12.71 8.15
CA ARG A 108 9.46 12.78 9.46
C ARG A 108 8.67 12.13 10.60
N ALA A 109 7.37 11.93 10.44
CA ALA A 109 6.53 11.22 11.41
C ALA A 109 6.54 9.69 11.22
N GLY A 110 7.19 9.17 10.17
CA GLY A 110 7.34 7.72 9.97
C GLY A 110 6.08 7.00 9.47
N VAL A 111 5.26 7.70 8.66
CA VAL A 111 4.04 7.14 8.05
C VAL A 111 4.34 6.02 7.06
N ASP A 112 3.40 5.11 6.89
CA ASP A 112 3.53 3.90 6.07
C ASP A 112 3.10 4.10 4.60
N PHE A 113 2.16 5.00 4.33
CA PHE A 113 1.85 5.47 2.98
C PHE A 113 1.16 6.83 3.01
N LEU A 114 1.12 7.52 1.86
CA LEU A 114 0.53 8.86 1.76
C LEU A 114 -0.87 8.84 1.13
N VAL A 115 -1.73 9.72 1.66
CA VAL A 115 -3.06 10.06 1.13
C VAL A 115 -3.14 11.58 0.99
N ILE A 116 -3.43 12.08 -0.22
CA ILE A 116 -3.63 13.51 -0.45
C ILE A 116 -5.14 13.78 -0.57
N ALA A 117 -5.71 14.54 0.38
CA ALA A 117 -7.14 14.81 0.49
C ALA A 117 -7.63 15.93 -0.46
N SER A 118 -7.17 15.93 -1.72
CA SER A 118 -7.56 16.87 -2.76
C SER A 118 -7.15 16.36 -4.14
N ASN A 119 -8.03 16.48 -5.14
CA ASN A 119 -7.73 16.06 -6.51
C ASN A 119 -6.58 16.86 -7.12
N THR A 120 -6.65 18.19 -7.06
CA THR A 120 -5.65 19.08 -7.71
C THR A 120 -4.28 19.02 -7.00
N ALA A 121 -4.22 18.72 -5.70
CA ALA A 121 -2.95 18.64 -4.97
C ALA A 121 -2.05 17.46 -5.37
N HIS A 122 -2.56 16.46 -6.11
CA HIS A 122 -1.74 15.35 -6.60
C HIS A 122 -0.67 15.76 -7.64
N ILE A 123 -0.70 16.99 -8.15
CA ILE A 123 0.38 17.57 -8.97
C ILE A 123 1.77 17.53 -8.31
N CYS A 124 1.86 17.43 -6.97
CA CYS A 124 3.15 17.30 -6.28
C CYS A 124 3.68 15.87 -6.20
N VAL A 125 2.94 14.85 -6.68
CA VAL A 125 3.31 13.44 -6.46
C VAL A 125 4.64 13.08 -7.13
N GLY A 126 4.92 13.60 -8.34
CA GLY A 126 6.23 13.41 -8.98
C GLY A 126 7.39 13.93 -8.11
N LEU A 127 7.28 15.17 -7.63
CA LEU A 127 8.28 15.78 -6.75
C LEU A 127 8.38 15.09 -5.36
N VAL A 128 7.26 14.52 -4.87
CA VAL A 128 7.24 13.74 -3.63
C VAL A 128 8.03 12.43 -3.78
N ARG A 129 7.90 11.71 -4.90
CA ARG A 129 8.71 10.52 -5.18
C ARG A 129 10.20 10.87 -5.25
N GLU A 130 10.54 11.94 -5.97
CA GLU A 130 11.93 12.40 -6.11
C GLU A 130 12.57 12.77 -4.76
N ARG A 131 11.81 13.46 -3.87
CA ARG A 131 12.33 13.97 -2.59
C ARG A 131 12.26 12.98 -1.43
N PHE A 132 11.39 11.99 -1.48
CA PHE A 132 11.15 11.03 -0.40
C PHE A 132 11.09 9.57 -0.91
N PRO A 133 12.12 9.07 -1.61
CA PRO A 133 12.14 7.70 -2.14
C PRO A 133 12.23 6.63 -1.03
N ASP A 134 12.56 7.01 0.20
CA ASP A 134 12.64 6.15 1.40
C ASP A 134 11.32 6.08 2.20
N LEU A 135 10.22 6.59 1.66
CA LEU A 135 8.90 6.51 2.27
C LEU A 135 8.23 5.20 1.83
N PRO A 136 7.87 4.25 2.72
CA PRO A 136 7.92 4.34 4.18
C PRO A 136 9.21 3.82 4.83
N LYS A 137 9.67 4.56 5.84
CA LYS A 137 10.83 4.18 6.65
C LYS A 137 10.66 2.88 7.41
N GLN A 138 9.43 2.42 7.65
CA GLN A 138 9.20 1.19 8.41
C GLN A 138 9.77 -0.05 7.70
N GLN A 139 9.73 -0.15 6.37
CA GLN A 139 10.31 -1.32 5.69
C GLN A 139 11.84 -1.34 5.84
N GLN A 140 12.52 -0.20 5.64
CA GLN A 140 13.97 -0.10 5.88
C GLN A 140 14.33 -0.34 7.35
N GLN A 141 13.53 0.14 8.31
CA GLN A 141 13.77 -0.12 9.73
C GLN A 141 13.50 -1.58 10.13
N GLN A 142 12.50 -2.24 9.55
CA GLN A 142 12.24 -3.66 9.75
C GLN A 142 13.32 -4.53 9.10
N GLN A 143 13.79 -4.19 7.89
CA GLN A 143 14.93 -4.84 7.24
C GLN A 143 16.22 -4.65 8.05
N GLN A 144 16.50 -3.44 8.55
CA GLN A 144 17.65 -3.20 9.44
C GLN A 144 17.55 -3.97 10.76
N GLN A 145 16.35 -4.08 11.34
CA GLN A 145 16.13 -4.92 12.54
C GLN A 145 16.28 -6.42 12.24
N GLN A 146 15.81 -6.89 11.09
CA GLN A 146 16.02 -8.29 10.66
C GLN A 146 17.50 -8.58 10.39
N GLN A 147 18.23 -7.69 9.70
CA GLN A 147 19.67 -7.80 9.51
C GLN A 147 20.43 -7.78 10.85
N GLN A 148 20.06 -6.90 11.80
CA GLN A 148 20.66 -6.91 13.14
C GLN A 148 20.35 -8.20 13.92
N GLN A 149 19.14 -8.76 13.78
CA GLN A 149 18.80 -10.05 14.39
C GLN A 149 19.56 -11.21 13.74
N GLN A 150 19.73 -11.22 12.41
CA GLN A 150 20.54 -12.22 11.70
C GLN A 150 22.01 -12.13 12.11
N GLN A 151 22.59 -10.93 12.15
CA GLN A 151 23.96 -10.72 12.63
C GLN A 151 24.15 -11.18 14.09
N GLN A 152 23.18 -10.91 14.98
CA GLN A 152 23.23 -11.41 16.36
C GLN A 152 23.11 -12.93 16.45
N GLN A 153 22.30 -13.57 15.59
CA GLN A 153 22.21 -15.04 15.54
C GLN A 153 23.50 -15.67 15.01
N GLN A 154 24.08 -15.11 13.94
CA GLN A 154 25.34 -15.57 13.36
C GLN A 154 26.49 -15.43 14.36
N GLN A 155 26.59 -14.29 15.05
CA GLN A 155 27.61 -14.07 16.09
C GLN A 155 27.44 -15.03 17.29
N GLN A 156 26.21 -15.39 17.66
CA GLN A 156 25.96 -16.44 18.67
C GLN A 156 26.36 -17.84 18.19
N GLN A 157 26.16 -18.17 16.91
CA GLN A 157 26.60 -19.44 16.33
C GLN A 157 28.13 -19.54 16.27
N GLU A 158 28.81 -18.47 15.84
CA GLU A 158 30.29 -18.39 15.84
C GLU A 158 30.86 -18.54 17.26
N GLU A 159 30.29 -17.84 18.26
CA GLU A 159 30.69 -18.02 19.66
C GLU A 159 30.44 -19.44 20.16
N GLN A 160 29.37 -20.12 19.72
CA GLN A 160 29.11 -21.50 20.10
C GLN A 160 30.14 -22.45 19.47
N GLN A 161 30.42 -22.32 18.17
CA GLN A 161 31.44 -23.10 17.47
C GLN A 161 32.82 -22.94 18.09
N GLN A 162 33.23 -21.70 18.43
CA GLN A 162 34.50 -21.44 19.11
C GLN A 162 34.57 -22.11 20.50
N ARG A 163 33.46 -22.11 21.26
CA ARG A 163 33.39 -22.80 22.56
C ARG A 163 33.43 -24.32 22.42
N GLU A 164 32.89 -24.87 21.33
CA GLU A 164 32.94 -26.31 21.03
C GLU A 164 34.36 -26.72 20.60
N GLN A 165 34.99 -26.00 19.68
CA GLN A 165 36.40 -26.20 19.30
C GLN A 165 37.35 -26.11 20.51
N GLN A 166 37.19 -25.10 21.38
CA GLN A 166 37.98 -25.01 22.61
C GLN A 166 37.77 -26.19 23.57
N ARG A 167 36.55 -26.76 23.63
CA ARG A 167 36.27 -27.95 24.42
C ARG A 167 36.87 -29.21 23.81
N GLU A 168 36.93 -29.30 22.49
CA GLU A 168 37.58 -30.41 21.80
C GLU A 168 39.10 -30.35 21.96
N GLN A 169 39.73 -29.19 21.74
CA GLN A 169 41.15 -28.98 22.03
C GLN A 169 41.51 -29.30 23.49
N GLN A 170 40.67 -28.91 24.46
CA GLN A 170 40.88 -29.27 25.87
C GLN A 170 40.72 -30.79 26.12
N ARG A 171 39.83 -31.48 25.41
CA ARG A 171 39.67 -32.94 25.49
C ARG A 171 40.84 -33.67 24.84
N GLU A 172 41.37 -33.15 23.73
CA GLU A 172 42.56 -33.69 23.08
C GLU A 172 43.79 -33.51 23.96
N GLN A 173 44.05 -32.32 24.50
CA GLN A 173 45.13 -32.09 25.46
C GLN A 173 45.03 -32.99 26.69
N GLN A 174 43.81 -33.24 27.20
CA GLN A 174 43.61 -34.21 28.29
C GLN A 174 43.87 -35.66 27.87
N ARG A 175 43.53 -36.04 26.63
CA ARG A 175 43.86 -37.37 26.07
C ARG A 175 45.35 -37.54 25.83
N GLU A 176 46.04 -36.51 25.34
CA GLU A 176 47.49 -36.50 25.18
C GLU A 176 48.19 -36.62 26.52
N GLN A 177 47.83 -35.83 27.52
CA GLN A 177 48.38 -35.95 28.88
C GLN A 177 48.12 -37.34 29.50
N GLN A 178 46.97 -37.95 29.24
CA GLN A 178 46.69 -39.33 29.67
C GLN A 178 47.55 -40.35 28.91
N ARG A 179 47.76 -40.16 27.59
CA ARG A 179 48.66 -41.00 26.78
C ARG A 179 50.12 -40.84 27.19
N GLU A 180 50.58 -39.64 27.55
CA GLU A 180 51.92 -39.41 28.09
C GLU A 180 52.08 -40.10 29.45
N GLN A 181 51.13 -39.96 30.37
CA GLN A 181 51.16 -40.67 31.65
C GLN A 181 51.10 -42.20 31.50
N GLN A 182 50.38 -42.71 30.49
CA GLN A 182 50.40 -44.13 30.14
C GLN A 182 51.75 -44.53 29.55
N ARG A 183 52.33 -43.74 28.63
CA ARG A 183 53.67 -43.98 28.08
C ARG A 183 54.77 -43.91 29.13
N GLU A 184 54.67 -43.05 30.14
CA GLU A 184 55.61 -43.03 31.27
C GLU A 184 55.49 -44.30 32.13
N GLN A 185 54.26 -44.82 32.34
CA GLN A 185 54.03 -46.09 33.05
C GLN A 185 54.44 -47.33 32.22
N GLU A 186 54.28 -47.27 30.90
CA GLU A 186 54.71 -48.30 29.95
C GLU A 186 56.23 -48.26 29.73
N GLN A 187 56.88 -47.09 29.80
CA GLN A 187 58.36 -46.99 29.79
C GLN A 187 59.02 -47.49 31.08
N GLU A 188 58.27 -47.68 32.18
CA GLU A 188 58.71 -48.49 33.32
C GLU A 188 58.54 -50.01 33.11
N GLN A 189 57.98 -50.46 31.98
CA GLN A 189 57.75 -51.87 31.62
C GLN A 189 58.10 -52.19 30.13
N GLU A 190 59.40 -52.41 29.89
CA GLU A 190 59.96 -53.01 28.64
C GLU A 190 59.95 -52.02 27.43
N GLN A 191 61.03 -51.80 26.68
CA GLN A 191 61.75 -52.68 25.74
C GLN A 191 60.87 -53.28 24.64
N GLU A 192 61.27 -53.02 23.37
CA GLU A 192 60.66 -53.53 22.12
C GLU A 192 59.25 -52.94 21.85
N GLN A 193 58.79 -52.70 20.61
CA GLN A 193 59.40 -52.57 19.28
C GLN A 193 58.37 -51.82 18.39
N GLU A 194 58.82 -51.09 17.36
CA GLU A 194 58.14 -50.85 16.05
C GLU A 194 56.67 -50.31 16.03
N GLU A 195 56.38 -49.18 15.35
CA GLU A 195 55.98 -49.11 13.91
C GLU A 195 54.63 -49.83 13.66
N GLU A 196 53.63 -49.29 12.93
CA GLU A 196 53.64 -48.43 11.73
C GLU A 196 52.21 -47.84 11.49
N GLU A 197 52.09 -46.81 10.62
CA GLU A 197 50.95 -46.55 9.68
C GLU A 197 49.50 -46.28 10.23
N GLU A 198 48.52 -45.70 9.52
CA GLU A 198 48.35 -45.34 8.08
C GLU A 198 47.25 -44.23 7.84
N GLU A 199 46.91 -44.00 6.56
CA GLU A 199 45.65 -43.43 5.97
C GLU A 199 45.43 -41.90 5.82
N GLU A 200 45.53 -41.43 4.56
CA GLU A 200 44.47 -40.87 3.65
C GLU A 200 43.17 -40.27 4.26
N GLU A 201 42.42 -39.33 3.66
CA GLU A 201 42.43 -38.45 2.45
C GLU A 201 41.33 -37.39 2.70
N GLU A 202 41.38 -36.14 2.20
CA GLU A 202 40.17 -35.26 2.22
C GLU A 202 40.13 -34.12 1.17
N GLN A 203 38.92 -33.56 0.96
CA GLN A 203 38.44 -32.85 -0.25
C GLN A 203 37.50 -31.67 0.15
N GLU A 204 37.07 -30.71 -0.68
CA GLU A 204 37.32 -30.39 -2.11
C GLU A 204 37.34 -28.84 -2.31
N GLU A 205 36.50 -28.30 -3.22
CA GLU A 205 35.90 -26.95 -3.28
C GLU A 205 36.76 -25.66 -3.41
N GLU A 206 36.79 -25.11 -4.64
CA GLU A 206 36.92 -23.67 -4.91
C GLU A 206 35.52 -23.05 -5.14
N GLN A 207 35.34 -21.80 -4.71
CA GLN A 207 34.05 -21.10 -4.65
C GLN A 207 33.65 -20.42 -5.98
N GLN A 208 32.34 -20.23 -6.18
CA GLN A 208 31.77 -19.34 -7.19
C GLN A 208 31.24 -18.06 -6.52
N GLU A 209 31.43 -16.92 -7.17
CA GLU A 209 30.70 -15.67 -6.88
C GLU A 209 29.96 -15.24 -8.16
N GLU A 210 28.66 -14.98 -8.06
CA GLU A 210 27.86 -14.28 -9.07
C GLU A 210 27.27 -13.02 -8.40
N GLU A 211 27.33 -11.88 -9.09
CA GLU A 211 26.66 -10.63 -8.66
C GLU A 211 25.29 -10.54 -9.35
N GLU A 212 24.22 -10.31 -8.57
CA GLU A 212 22.90 -9.98 -9.10
C GLU A 212 22.67 -8.45 -9.07
N GLU A 213 22.40 -7.84 -10.23
CA GLU A 213 21.84 -6.49 -10.30
C GLU A 213 20.31 -6.56 -10.17
N GLU A 214 19.77 -6.22 -9.00
CA GLU A 214 18.32 -6.10 -8.80
C GLU A 214 17.74 -4.90 -9.56
N GLU A 215 16.85 -5.16 -10.53
CA GLU A 215 15.99 -4.12 -11.12
C GLU A 215 15.06 -3.55 -10.04
N GLN A 216 15.36 -2.34 -9.55
CA GLN A 216 14.52 -1.64 -8.58
C GLN A 216 13.17 -1.27 -9.21
N GLN A 217 12.14 -2.06 -8.92
CA GLN A 217 10.76 -1.72 -9.25
C GLN A 217 10.36 -0.40 -8.56
N GLU A 218 9.88 0.58 -9.33
CA GLU A 218 9.38 1.86 -8.80
C GLU A 218 8.11 1.61 -7.96
N GLN A 219 8.27 1.43 -6.65
CA GLN A 219 7.14 1.31 -5.74
C GLN A 219 6.46 2.68 -5.57
N GLU A 220 5.16 2.75 -5.87
CA GLU A 220 4.34 3.93 -5.64
C GLU A 220 3.86 3.98 -4.19
N GLN A 221 4.32 5.00 -3.45
CA GLN A 221 4.11 5.11 -2.01
C GLN A 221 3.08 6.21 -1.64
N VAL A 222 2.48 6.81 -2.68
CA VAL A 222 1.29 7.66 -2.59
C VAL A 222 0.11 6.89 -3.14
N LEU A 223 -0.93 6.68 -2.33
CA LEU A 223 -2.20 6.21 -2.86
C LEU A 223 -2.81 7.33 -3.71
N HIS A 224 -2.73 7.18 -5.03
CA HIS A 224 -3.07 8.26 -5.94
C HIS A 224 -4.58 8.25 -6.27
N ILE A 225 -5.25 9.39 -6.11
CA ILE A 225 -6.71 9.51 -6.25
C ILE A 225 -7.22 9.11 -7.64
N ALA A 226 -6.46 9.39 -8.70
CA ALA A 226 -6.82 9.00 -10.06
C ALA A 226 -6.83 7.47 -10.20
N ASP A 227 -5.90 6.78 -9.57
CA ASP A 227 -5.71 5.33 -9.68
C ASP A 227 -6.88 4.60 -8.98
N CYS A 228 -7.26 5.09 -7.79
CA CYS A 228 -8.47 4.68 -7.09
C CYS A 228 -9.75 4.94 -7.91
N THR A 229 -9.82 6.10 -8.57
CA THR A 229 -10.97 6.50 -9.41
C THR A 229 -11.05 5.64 -10.67
N ALA A 230 -9.91 5.41 -11.34
CA ALA A 230 -9.81 4.58 -12.53
C ALA A 230 -10.14 3.12 -12.25
N ALA A 231 -9.73 2.57 -11.11
CA ALA A 231 -10.09 1.21 -10.72
C ALA A 231 -11.62 0.99 -10.68
N ALA A 232 -12.40 2.03 -10.36
CA ALA A 232 -13.86 2.00 -10.40
C ALA A 232 -14.46 2.37 -11.77
N ALA A 233 -13.82 3.27 -12.53
CA ALA A 233 -14.30 3.75 -13.84
C ALA A 233 -13.92 2.83 -15.02
N ARG A 234 -12.97 1.91 -14.84
CA ARG A 234 -12.46 1.02 -15.89
C ARG A 234 -13.59 0.21 -16.52
N GLY A 235 -13.70 0.30 -17.86
CA GLY A 235 -14.72 -0.41 -18.64
C GLY A 235 -16.09 0.27 -18.69
N ALA A 236 -16.28 1.45 -18.09
CA ALA A 236 -17.53 2.20 -18.18
C ALA A 236 -17.79 2.84 -19.56
N GLY A 237 -16.74 3.01 -20.38
CA GLY A 237 -16.74 3.86 -21.57
C GLY A 237 -16.13 5.25 -21.25
N PRO A 238 -16.32 6.26 -22.12
CA PRO A 238 -15.92 7.64 -21.82
C PRO A 238 -16.62 8.15 -20.56
N VAL A 239 -15.87 8.78 -19.64
CA VAL A 239 -16.42 9.31 -18.39
C VAL A 239 -16.29 10.83 -18.32
N GLY A 240 -17.37 11.49 -17.93
CA GLY A 240 -17.39 12.92 -17.67
C GLY A 240 -16.51 13.27 -16.47
N LEU A 241 -15.92 14.46 -16.45
CA LEU A 241 -15.14 14.98 -15.33
C LEU A 241 -15.61 16.40 -14.99
N LEU A 242 -16.01 16.59 -13.73
CA LEU A 242 -16.34 17.88 -13.14
C LEU A 242 -15.34 18.20 -12.03
N GLY A 243 -14.68 19.34 -12.10
CA GLY A 243 -13.62 19.71 -11.15
C GLY A 243 -13.22 21.18 -11.25
N THR A 244 -12.03 21.50 -10.76
CA THR A 244 -11.40 22.81 -10.92
C THR A 244 -10.83 22.97 -12.34
N GLU A 245 -10.49 24.20 -12.76
CA GLU A 245 -9.83 24.44 -14.06
C GLU A 245 -8.54 23.60 -14.23
N PRO A 246 -7.61 23.55 -13.25
CA PRO A 246 -6.38 22.78 -13.40
C PRO A 246 -6.61 21.27 -13.53
N THR A 247 -7.77 20.78 -13.07
CA THR A 247 -8.17 19.37 -13.17
C THR A 247 -8.90 19.06 -14.48
N MET A 248 -9.63 20.01 -15.08
CA MET A 248 -10.41 19.78 -16.31
C MET A 248 -9.64 20.08 -17.60
N ARG A 249 -8.64 20.98 -17.57
CA ARG A 249 -7.86 21.37 -18.75
C ARG A 249 -7.11 20.19 -19.41
N ASP A 250 -6.68 20.38 -20.65
CA ASP A 250 -5.82 19.42 -21.34
C ASP A 250 -4.39 19.44 -20.77
N GLY A 251 -3.73 18.28 -20.77
CA GLY A 251 -2.46 18.10 -20.06
C GLY A 251 -2.58 18.28 -18.54
N SER A 252 -3.73 17.92 -17.95
CA SER A 252 -3.88 17.90 -16.50
C SER A 252 -3.48 16.54 -15.92
N TRP A 253 -2.71 16.56 -14.83
CA TRP A 253 -2.23 15.37 -14.13
C TRP A 253 -3.32 14.34 -13.84
N LEU A 254 -4.54 14.77 -13.51
CA LEU A 254 -5.64 13.84 -13.25
C LEU A 254 -6.07 13.13 -14.54
N LYS A 255 -6.26 13.84 -15.65
CA LYS A 255 -6.64 13.25 -16.95
C LYS A 255 -5.53 12.36 -17.51
N GLU A 256 -4.27 12.79 -17.42
CA GLU A 256 -3.11 12.03 -17.87
C GLU A 256 -2.95 10.73 -17.07
N ARG A 257 -3.04 10.78 -15.73
CA ARG A 257 -2.97 9.58 -14.91
C ARG A 257 -4.15 8.63 -15.18
N LEU A 258 -5.39 9.14 -15.27
CA LEU A 258 -6.57 8.33 -15.64
C LEU A 258 -6.39 7.62 -16.99
N ALA A 259 -5.78 8.27 -17.98
CA ALA A 259 -5.51 7.69 -19.29
C ALA A 259 -4.55 6.47 -19.21
N LEU A 260 -3.61 6.42 -18.26
CA LEU A 260 -2.75 5.24 -18.03
C LEU A 260 -3.53 3.97 -17.62
N HIS A 261 -4.77 4.11 -17.15
CA HIS A 261 -5.65 2.97 -16.84
C HIS A 261 -6.64 2.64 -17.98
N GLY A 262 -6.52 3.33 -19.13
CA GLY A 262 -7.45 3.22 -20.25
C GLY A 262 -8.79 3.93 -20.02
N VAL A 263 -8.85 4.92 -19.12
CA VAL A 263 -10.06 5.68 -18.83
C VAL A 263 -10.06 6.97 -19.67
N GLU A 264 -10.92 7.01 -20.69
CA GLU A 264 -11.12 8.21 -21.52
C GLU A 264 -11.96 9.24 -20.76
N VAL A 265 -11.50 10.49 -20.70
CA VAL A 265 -12.09 11.54 -19.88
C VAL A 265 -12.54 12.73 -20.72
N VAL A 266 -13.79 13.14 -20.52
CA VAL A 266 -14.44 14.26 -21.22
C VAL A 266 -14.90 15.32 -20.21
N VAL A 267 -14.87 16.60 -20.58
CA VAL A 267 -15.20 17.74 -19.71
C VAL A 267 -16.29 18.60 -20.35
N PRO A 268 -17.02 19.46 -19.61
CA PRO A 268 -18.07 20.28 -20.20
C PRO A 268 -17.52 21.07 -21.40
N PRO A 269 -18.12 20.98 -22.60
CA PRO A 269 -17.51 21.50 -23.83
C PRO A 269 -17.45 23.02 -23.87
N ALA A 270 -18.43 23.71 -23.27
CA ALA A 270 -18.44 25.16 -23.12
C ALA A 270 -17.44 25.62 -22.06
N GLU A 271 -16.64 26.64 -22.39
CA GLU A 271 -15.67 27.21 -21.46
C GLU A 271 -16.36 27.94 -20.30
N GLU A 272 -17.51 28.55 -20.56
CA GLU A 272 -18.33 29.24 -19.56
C GLU A 272 -18.83 28.27 -18.47
N ASP A 273 -19.17 27.03 -18.84
CA ASP A 273 -19.55 25.98 -17.88
C ASP A 273 -18.35 25.59 -17.00
N ARG A 274 -17.17 25.40 -17.60
CA ARG A 274 -15.92 25.08 -16.88
C ARG A 274 -15.52 26.19 -15.91
N GLN A 275 -15.61 27.44 -16.35
CA GLN A 275 -15.35 28.61 -15.50
C GLN A 275 -16.36 28.74 -14.37
N ARG A 276 -17.65 28.43 -14.61
CA ARG A 276 -18.68 28.43 -13.56
C ARG A 276 -18.44 27.30 -12.54
N CYS A 277 -18.06 26.10 -12.96
CA CYS A 277 -17.62 25.03 -12.07
C CYS A 277 -16.48 25.51 -11.15
N TYR A 278 -15.41 26.06 -11.73
CA TYR A 278 -14.25 26.55 -10.98
C TYR A 278 -14.62 27.66 -9.99
N LYS A 279 -15.40 28.66 -10.43
CA LYS A 279 -15.85 29.76 -9.58
C LYS A 279 -16.67 29.27 -8.39
N ILE A 280 -17.60 28.34 -8.59
CA ILE A 280 -18.42 27.81 -7.48
C ILE A 280 -17.53 27.05 -6.49
N ILE A 281 -16.60 26.23 -6.97
CA ILE A 281 -15.67 25.50 -6.09
C ILE A 281 -14.89 26.48 -5.22
N CYS A 282 -14.25 27.48 -5.82
CA CYS A 282 -13.40 28.42 -5.09
C CYS A 282 -14.17 29.41 -4.19
N ASP A 283 -15.27 30.01 -4.67
CA ASP A 283 -15.96 31.09 -3.93
C ASP A 283 -17.00 30.59 -2.91
N GLU A 284 -17.52 29.37 -3.13
CA GLU A 284 -18.57 28.75 -2.31
C GLU A 284 -18.03 27.51 -1.57
N LEU A 285 -17.64 26.46 -2.29
CA LEU A 285 -17.46 25.13 -1.69
C LEU A 285 -16.22 25.06 -0.78
N SER A 286 -15.10 25.67 -1.19
CA SER A 286 -13.89 25.81 -0.35
C SER A 286 -14.09 26.67 0.90
N PHE A 287 -15.23 27.37 1.00
CA PHE A 287 -15.65 28.16 2.17
C PHE A 287 -16.85 27.53 2.92
N ASP A 288 -17.11 26.23 2.76
CA ASP A 288 -18.20 25.49 3.43
C ASP A 288 -19.62 25.99 3.05
N LYS A 289 -19.77 26.67 1.90
CA LYS A 289 -21.06 27.19 1.41
C LYS A 289 -21.67 26.25 0.36
N PHE A 290 -22.60 25.40 0.77
CA PHE A 290 -23.27 24.45 -0.11
C PHE A 290 -24.67 24.92 -0.49
N THR A 291 -24.81 25.59 -1.65
CA THR A 291 -26.10 26.17 -2.08
C THR A 291 -26.90 25.24 -3.01
N ASP A 292 -28.23 25.35 -2.96
CA ASP A 292 -29.12 24.61 -3.87
C ASP A 292 -29.00 25.06 -5.33
N GLU A 293 -28.60 26.30 -5.59
CA GLU A 293 -28.32 26.77 -6.95
C GLU A 293 -27.09 26.04 -7.52
N SER A 294 -26.00 26.02 -6.75
CA SER A 294 -24.78 25.30 -7.11
C SER A 294 -25.02 23.80 -7.24
N ARG A 295 -25.81 23.19 -6.35
CA ARG A 295 -26.24 21.77 -6.47
C ARG A 295 -26.95 21.51 -7.80
N ARG A 296 -27.93 22.35 -8.17
CA ARG A 296 -28.68 22.22 -9.43
C ARG A 296 -27.77 22.38 -10.64
N PHE A 297 -26.84 23.34 -10.60
CA PHE A 297 -25.87 23.54 -11.68
C PHE A 297 -24.96 22.30 -11.87
N PHE A 298 -24.35 21.77 -10.80
CA PHE A 298 -23.55 20.55 -10.92
C PHE A 298 -24.37 19.32 -11.34
N ALA A 299 -25.62 19.21 -10.89
CA ALA A 299 -26.54 18.15 -11.32
C ALA A 299 -26.94 18.27 -12.81
N GLU A 300 -27.10 19.49 -13.33
CA GLU A 300 -27.33 19.75 -14.75
C GLU A 300 -26.09 19.40 -15.59
N MET A 301 -24.89 19.80 -15.14
CA MET A 301 -23.64 19.47 -15.83
C MET A 301 -23.38 17.95 -15.87
N ALA A 302 -23.66 17.23 -14.77
CA ALA A 302 -23.54 15.78 -14.74
C ALA A 302 -24.50 15.09 -15.75
N ARG A 303 -25.75 15.55 -15.84
CA ARG A 303 -26.71 15.08 -16.85
C ARG A 303 -26.26 15.42 -18.28
N LYS A 304 -25.79 16.64 -18.51
CA LYS A 304 -25.33 17.12 -19.82
C LYS A 304 -24.20 16.23 -20.35
N LEU A 305 -23.17 15.99 -19.53
CA LEU A 305 -22.07 15.09 -19.86
C LEU A 305 -22.56 13.65 -20.12
N HIS A 306 -23.42 13.11 -19.27
CA HIS A 306 -23.92 11.74 -19.46
C HIS A 306 -24.74 11.57 -20.75
N VAL A 307 -25.56 12.56 -21.12
CA VAL A 307 -26.34 12.57 -22.36
C VAL A 307 -25.47 12.76 -23.60
N GLU A 308 -24.43 13.60 -23.53
CA GLU A 308 -23.50 13.89 -24.63
C GLU A 308 -22.82 12.62 -25.18
N TRP A 309 -22.56 11.64 -24.30
CA TRP A 309 -21.95 10.35 -24.63
C TRP A 309 -22.96 9.19 -24.64
N GLY A 310 -24.20 9.50 -25.01
CA GLY A 310 -25.26 8.53 -25.32
C GLY A 310 -25.82 7.77 -24.11
N GLY A 311 -25.61 8.27 -22.89
CA GLY A 311 -25.97 7.56 -21.66
C GLY A 311 -25.02 6.40 -21.31
N SER A 312 -23.85 6.33 -21.95
CA SER A 312 -22.76 5.43 -21.53
C SER A 312 -21.87 6.12 -20.48
N GLY A 313 -21.03 5.33 -19.80
CA GLY A 313 -20.14 5.86 -18.77
C GLY A 313 -20.83 6.39 -17.52
N GLY A 314 -20.17 7.36 -16.89
CA GLY A 314 -20.58 8.06 -15.67
C GLY A 314 -19.79 9.35 -15.52
N VAL A 315 -19.91 10.03 -14.38
CA VAL A 315 -19.26 11.32 -14.13
C VAL A 315 -18.37 11.25 -12.90
N ILE A 316 -17.07 11.48 -13.09
CA ILE A 316 -16.07 11.70 -12.05
C ILE A 316 -16.30 13.06 -11.40
N LEU A 317 -16.48 13.04 -10.08
CA LEU A 317 -16.45 14.24 -9.24
C LEU A 317 -14.98 14.50 -8.85
N GLY A 318 -14.25 15.19 -9.73
CA GLY A 318 -12.82 15.50 -9.64
C GLY A 318 -12.48 16.69 -8.74
N CYS A 319 -13.36 17.02 -7.79
CA CYS A 319 -13.07 17.90 -6.67
C CYS A 319 -13.81 17.35 -5.46
N THR A 320 -13.10 17.22 -4.34
CA THR A 320 -13.57 16.57 -3.12
C THR A 320 -14.82 17.25 -2.55
N GLU A 321 -14.88 18.57 -2.64
CA GLU A 321 -15.99 19.38 -2.17
C GLU A 321 -17.23 19.30 -3.09
N ILE A 322 -17.09 18.96 -4.38
CA ILE A 322 -18.26 18.69 -5.24
C ILE A 322 -19.06 17.51 -4.68
N GLU A 323 -18.41 16.53 -4.06
CA GLU A 323 -19.12 15.38 -3.49
C GLU A 323 -19.90 15.69 -2.22
N LEU A 324 -19.48 16.73 -1.50
CA LEU A 324 -20.22 17.22 -0.34
C LEU A 324 -21.51 17.91 -0.80
N LEU A 325 -21.43 18.59 -1.95
CA LEU A 325 -22.55 19.24 -2.63
C LEU A 325 -23.49 18.23 -3.31
N LEU A 326 -23.02 17.51 -4.33
CA LEU A 326 -23.81 16.66 -5.24
C LEU A 326 -23.79 15.21 -4.77
N ARG A 327 -24.95 14.66 -4.42
CA ARG A 327 -25.10 13.27 -3.96
C ARG A 327 -25.79 12.41 -5.04
N PRO A 328 -25.60 11.08 -5.05
CA PRO A 328 -26.23 10.20 -6.05
C PRO A 328 -27.77 10.33 -6.14
N GLY A 329 -28.44 10.72 -5.05
CA GLY A 329 -29.89 10.98 -5.06
C GLY A 329 -30.33 12.25 -5.82
N ASP A 330 -29.42 13.17 -6.13
CA ASP A 330 -29.70 14.38 -6.92
C ASP A 330 -29.75 14.09 -8.44
N VAL A 331 -29.09 13.00 -8.87
CA VAL A 331 -28.92 12.53 -10.25
C VAL A 331 -28.94 10.98 -10.31
N PRO A 332 -30.01 10.29 -9.86
CA PRO A 332 -30.06 8.83 -9.78
C PRO A 332 -29.89 8.12 -11.14
N GLU A 333 -30.09 8.82 -12.24
CA GLU A 333 -29.87 8.38 -13.61
C GLU A 333 -28.40 8.45 -14.08
N VAL A 334 -27.51 9.16 -13.36
CA VAL A 334 -26.10 9.33 -13.72
C VAL A 334 -25.19 8.57 -12.73
N PRO A 335 -24.43 7.55 -13.16
CA PRO A 335 -23.41 6.94 -12.30
C PRO A 335 -22.34 7.97 -11.90
N LEU A 336 -22.15 8.18 -10.60
CA LEU A 336 -21.16 9.13 -10.07
C LEU A 336 -19.91 8.41 -9.55
N PHE A 337 -18.77 8.66 -10.18
CA PHE A 337 -17.46 8.22 -9.70
C PHE A 337 -16.94 9.25 -8.68
N ARG A 338 -17.28 8.97 -7.42
CA ARG A 338 -16.93 9.78 -6.25
C ARG A 338 -15.45 9.56 -5.87
N SER A 339 -14.56 10.29 -6.53
CA SER A 339 -13.10 10.19 -6.36
C SER A 339 -12.64 10.22 -4.89
N ALA A 340 -13.24 11.05 -4.04
CA ALA A 340 -12.95 11.14 -2.61
C ALA A 340 -13.37 9.87 -1.87
N GLU A 341 -14.59 9.38 -2.06
CA GLU A 341 -15.08 8.15 -1.43
C GLU A 341 -14.32 6.91 -1.89
N LEU A 342 -13.95 6.85 -3.17
CA LEU A 342 -13.15 5.77 -3.74
C LEU A 342 -11.75 5.77 -3.15
N HIS A 343 -11.14 6.95 -2.98
CA HIS A 343 -9.84 7.10 -2.35
C HIS A 343 -9.89 6.79 -0.84
N MET A 344 -10.94 7.21 -0.12
CA MET A 344 -11.16 6.83 1.29
C MET A 344 -11.39 5.32 1.47
N ASP A 345 -12.08 4.66 0.52
CA ASP A 345 -12.26 3.21 0.50
C ASP A 345 -10.93 2.47 0.30
N ALA A 346 -10.19 2.87 -0.72
CA ALA A 346 -8.86 2.34 -1.01
C ALA A 346 -7.92 2.52 0.20
N ALA A 347 -7.85 3.73 0.77
CA ALA A 347 -6.99 4.02 1.93
C ALA A 347 -7.31 3.14 3.14
N ALA A 348 -8.60 2.97 3.47
CA ALA A 348 -9.02 2.12 4.57
C ALA A 348 -8.73 0.63 4.30
N ARG A 349 -8.83 0.17 3.04
CA ARG A 349 -8.56 -1.23 2.67
C ARG A 349 -7.06 -1.56 2.60
N VAL A 350 -6.23 -0.62 2.16
CA VAL A 350 -4.75 -0.70 2.24
C VAL A 350 -4.34 -0.76 3.71
N GLN A 351 -4.79 0.20 4.53
CA GLN A 351 -4.51 0.25 5.96
C GLN A 351 -4.99 -1.00 6.73
N ALA A 352 -6.07 -1.64 6.28
CA ALA A 352 -6.59 -2.89 6.85
C ALA A 352 -5.90 -4.16 6.30
N GLY A 353 -4.91 -4.04 5.41
CA GLY A 353 -4.17 -5.16 4.83
C GLY A 353 -4.98 -6.02 3.87
N GLN A 354 -6.09 -5.50 3.32
CA GLN A 354 -6.96 -6.25 2.40
C GLN A 354 -6.51 -6.16 0.94
N VAL A 355 -5.77 -5.11 0.60
CA VAL A 355 -5.19 -4.82 -0.72
C VAL A 355 -3.87 -4.09 -0.51
N SER A 356 -3.02 -4.07 -1.54
CA SER A 356 -1.77 -3.30 -1.54
C SER A 356 -1.92 -2.00 -2.35
N LEU A 357 -0.90 -1.14 -2.37
CA LEU A 357 -0.92 0.09 -3.18
C LEU A 357 -0.89 -0.23 -4.68
N GLU A 358 -0.08 -1.22 -5.07
CA GLU A 358 0.12 -1.70 -6.44
C GLU A 358 -1.19 -2.26 -7.03
N SER A 359 -2.13 -2.70 -6.18
CA SER A 359 -3.46 -3.16 -6.58
C SER A 359 -4.29 -2.09 -7.30
N PHE A 360 -3.94 -0.80 -7.16
CA PHE A 360 -4.59 0.32 -7.84
C PHE A 360 -3.83 0.85 -9.04
N MET A 361 -2.51 0.60 -9.13
CA MET A 361 -1.62 1.20 -10.12
C MET A 361 -2.03 0.90 -11.58
N PRO A 362 -1.64 1.75 -12.55
CA PRO A 362 -1.78 1.42 -13.95
C PRO A 362 -0.92 0.21 -14.29
N SER A 363 -1.44 -0.71 -15.09
CA SER A 363 -0.66 -1.84 -15.57
C SER A 363 0.43 -1.36 -16.53
N GLU A 364 1.67 -1.80 -16.36
CA GLU A 364 2.85 -1.42 -17.17
C GLU A 364 2.64 -1.48 -18.70
N LYS A 365 1.68 -2.29 -19.16
CA LYS A 365 1.31 -2.44 -20.59
C LYS A 365 0.54 -1.26 -21.20
N ALA A 366 0.41 -0.14 -20.49
CA ALA A 366 -0.31 1.06 -20.94
C ALA A 366 0.62 2.24 -21.26
N ALA A 367 1.75 1.98 -21.93
CA ALA A 367 2.43 3.02 -22.69
C ALA A 367 1.54 3.45 -23.88
N PRO A 368 1.30 4.76 -24.11
CA PRO A 368 0.56 5.21 -25.27
C PRO A 368 1.34 4.92 -26.57
N ALA A 369 0.60 4.52 -27.61
CA ALA A 369 1.11 4.23 -28.97
C ALA A 369 1.10 5.47 -29.88
#